data_AF-A0A942RGC9-F1
#
_entry.id   AF-A0A942RGC9-F1
#
_cell.length_a   1.000
_cell.length_b   1.000
_cell.length_c   1.000
_cell.angle_alpha   90.00
_cell.angle_beta   90.00
_cell.angle_gamma   90.00
#
_symmetry.space_group_name_H-M   'P 1'
#
loop_
_entity.id
_entity.type
_entity.pdbx_description
1 polymer ?
#
loop_
_entity_poly.entity_id
_entity_poly.type
_entity_poly.pdbx_seq_one_letter_code
_entity_poly.pdbx_strand_id
1 'polypeptide(L)'
;MYEKGIINIGNLPGTVRLNEKQKIQVDCWNEKRKHIDKKAIKEFLKSLQSPLYFMDFETFMPSVPLYDNTHPYQFLPFQYSLYYRKRKGGALKHFEFLAEAGKDPREDFIIQLLNETQSAGEILVFNKTFEASRLKELAKDFPEYATELNERISRIKDLMIPFEKKWYYDNAMEGSYSIKKVFPALVPKAKEGYKKLVIQDGGMAMKVFAELQTETDKTKIATTRKHLLEYCKLDTLAMVKILEVLERV
;
A
#
# COMPACT_ATOMS: atom_id res chain seq x y z
N MET A 1 9.57 25.10 -20.05
CA MET A 1 9.04 24.23 -21.13
C MET A 1 7.62 24.62 -21.54
N TYR A 2 6.76 24.99 -20.60
CA TYR A 2 5.41 25.52 -20.88
C TYR A 2 5.42 26.74 -21.83
N GLU A 3 6.29 27.71 -21.59
CA GLU A 3 6.50 28.88 -22.46
C GLU A 3 7.03 28.53 -23.87
N LYS A 4 7.51 27.29 -24.07
CA LYS A 4 7.96 26.77 -25.38
C LYS A 4 6.86 25.95 -26.08
N GLY A 5 5.61 26.00 -25.61
CA GLY A 5 4.47 25.26 -26.16
C GLY A 5 4.47 23.76 -25.87
N ILE A 6 5.40 23.26 -25.04
CA ILE A 6 5.46 21.85 -24.66
C ILE A 6 4.48 21.65 -23.50
N ILE A 7 3.26 21.26 -23.85
CA ILE A 7 2.14 21.03 -22.92
C ILE A 7 1.86 19.54 -22.66
N ASN A 8 2.50 18.64 -23.41
CA ASN A 8 2.35 17.19 -23.26
C ASN A 8 3.71 16.50 -23.49
N ILE A 9 3.93 15.35 -22.84
CA ILE A 9 5.12 14.50 -22.98
C ILE A 9 5.39 14.06 -24.44
N GLY A 10 4.34 13.90 -25.26
CA GLY A 10 4.48 13.60 -26.69
C GLY A 10 5.03 14.77 -27.52
N ASN A 11 5.01 15.99 -26.99
CA ASN A 11 5.54 17.18 -27.67
C ASN A 11 7.01 17.46 -27.30
N LEU A 12 7.68 16.54 -26.59
CA LEU A 12 9.07 16.71 -26.21
C LEU A 12 9.96 16.69 -27.47
N PRO A 13 10.76 17.75 -27.72
CA PRO A 13 11.74 17.73 -28.80
C PRO A 13 12.76 16.62 -28.59
N GLY A 14 13.20 15.96 -29.67
CA GLY A 14 14.23 14.92 -29.61
C GLY A 14 15.59 15.38 -29.07
N THR A 15 15.78 16.70 -28.90
CA THR A 15 16.97 17.32 -28.30
C THR A 15 16.93 17.32 -26.76
N VAL A 16 15.79 16.99 -26.13
CA VAL A 16 15.69 16.91 -24.68
C VAL A 16 16.38 15.64 -24.19
N ARG A 17 17.39 15.81 -23.33
CA ARG A 17 18.07 14.69 -22.67
C ARG A 17 17.16 14.10 -21.59
N LEU A 18 16.74 12.86 -21.79
CA LEU A 18 15.90 12.10 -20.85
C LEU A 18 16.71 10.98 -20.19
N ASN A 19 16.41 10.70 -18.93
CA ASN A 19 16.89 9.46 -18.31
C ASN A 19 16.10 8.25 -18.82
N GLU A 20 16.59 7.03 -18.54
CA GLU A 20 15.99 5.79 -19.04
C GLU A 20 14.50 5.65 -18.67
N LYS A 21 14.14 5.95 -17.41
CA LYS A 21 12.74 5.87 -16.95
C LYS A 21 11.84 6.89 -17.64
N GLN A 22 12.34 8.10 -17.88
CA GLN A 22 11.61 9.14 -18.61
C GLN A 22 11.42 8.73 -20.07
N LYS A 23 12.47 8.19 -20.70
CA LYS A 23 12.40 7.68 -22.07
C LYS A 23 11.34 6.58 -22.21
N ILE A 24 11.28 5.63 -21.27
CA ILE A 24 10.21 4.61 -21.24
C ILE A 24 8.81 5.25 -21.25
N GLN A 25 8.60 6.34 -20.50
CA GLN A 25 7.32 7.04 -20.46
C GLN A 25 6.99 7.72 -21.79
N VAL A 26 7.97 8.39 -22.42
CA VAL A 26 7.80 9.01 -23.74
C VAL A 26 7.50 7.96 -24.80
N ASP A 27 8.27 6.88 -24.84
CA ASP A 27 8.14 5.80 -25.82
C ASP A 27 6.76 5.13 -25.67
N CYS A 28 6.35 4.78 -24.44
CA CYS A 28 5.03 4.22 -24.20
C CYS A 28 3.93 5.18 -24.63
N TRP A 29 4.05 6.48 -24.32
CA TRP A 29 3.07 7.51 -24.70
C TRP A 29 2.90 7.59 -26.21
N ASN A 30 4.02 7.73 -26.94
CA ASN A 30 4.02 7.89 -28.39
C ASN A 30 3.56 6.63 -29.12
N GLU A 31 4.00 5.46 -28.67
CA GLU A 31 3.74 4.18 -29.33
C GLU A 31 2.42 3.53 -28.86
N LYS A 32 1.74 4.11 -27.86
CA LYS A 32 0.50 3.60 -27.26
C LYS A 32 0.61 2.12 -26.83
N ARG A 33 1.78 1.72 -26.33
CA ARG A 33 2.04 0.38 -25.82
C ARG A 33 2.58 0.41 -24.39
N LYS A 34 2.51 -0.74 -23.73
CA LYS A 34 3.17 -0.98 -22.44
C LYS A 34 4.63 -1.38 -22.62
N HIS A 35 5.44 -1.05 -21.63
CA HIS A 35 6.81 -1.54 -21.48
C HIS A 35 6.83 -2.68 -20.47
N ILE A 36 7.47 -3.80 -20.83
CA ILE A 36 7.59 -4.99 -19.98
C ILE A 36 9.00 -5.57 -20.09
N ASP A 37 9.81 -5.39 -19.06
CA ASP A 37 11.05 -6.15 -18.84
C ASP A 37 10.71 -7.50 -18.18
N LYS A 38 10.50 -8.50 -19.04
CA LYS A 38 10.16 -9.86 -18.60
C LYS A 38 11.27 -10.51 -17.78
N LYS A 39 12.53 -10.18 -18.02
CA LYS A 39 13.66 -10.79 -17.32
C LYS A 39 13.69 -10.32 -15.87
N ALA A 40 13.66 -8.99 -15.67
CA ALA A 40 13.67 -8.39 -14.34
C ALA A 40 12.43 -8.81 -13.52
N ILE A 41 11.24 -8.85 -14.14
CA ILE A 41 10.01 -9.31 -13.47
C ILE A 41 10.14 -10.78 -13.03
N LYS A 42 10.66 -11.67 -13.89
CA LYS A 42 10.87 -13.08 -13.52
C LYS A 42 11.89 -13.25 -12.41
N GLU A 43 12.96 -12.47 -12.39
CA GLU A 43 13.96 -12.47 -11.32
C GLU A 43 13.35 -12.00 -9.99
N PHE A 44 12.56 -10.92 -10.02
CA PHE A 44 11.81 -10.44 -8.86
C PHE A 44 10.86 -11.51 -8.31
N LEU A 45 10.06 -12.14 -9.17
CA LEU A 45 9.11 -13.18 -8.76
C LEU A 45 9.79 -14.42 -8.18
N LYS A 46 10.97 -14.80 -8.70
CA LYS A 46 11.77 -15.91 -8.13
C LYS A 46 12.29 -15.61 -6.74
N SER A 47 12.45 -14.33 -6.40
CA SER A 47 12.88 -13.92 -5.06
C SER A 47 11.78 -14.07 -4.00
N LEU A 48 10.52 -14.28 -4.43
CA LEU A 48 9.37 -14.39 -3.54
C LEU A 48 9.11 -15.85 -3.12
N GLN A 49 8.90 -16.07 -1.83
CA GLN A 49 8.69 -17.38 -1.23
C GLN A 49 7.31 -17.50 -0.60
N SER A 50 6.55 -18.53 -1.00
CA SER A 50 5.26 -18.84 -0.38
C SER A 50 5.46 -19.54 0.99
N PRO A 51 4.53 -19.36 1.94
CA PRO A 51 3.28 -18.62 1.81
C PRO A 51 3.49 -17.10 1.86
N LEU A 52 2.53 -16.36 1.31
CA LEU A 52 2.60 -14.89 1.23
C LEU A 52 1.52 -14.26 2.10
N TYR A 53 1.90 -13.23 2.82
CA TYR A 53 0.99 -12.24 3.38
C TYR A 53 0.99 -10.99 2.50
N PHE A 54 -0.15 -10.32 2.37
CA PHE A 54 -0.29 -9.02 1.71
C PHE A 54 -0.85 -8.05 2.73
N MET A 55 -0.09 -7.02 3.05
CA MET A 55 -0.32 -6.18 4.23
C MET A 55 -0.27 -4.70 3.85
N ASP A 56 -1.16 -3.93 4.47
CA ASP A 56 -1.28 -2.48 4.30
C ASP A 56 -1.77 -1.87 5.63
N PHE A 57 -1.13 -0.80 6.09
CA PHE A 57 -1.50 -0.11 7.32
C PHE A 57 -2.10 1.26 7.04
N GLU A 58 -3.07 1.63 7.87
CA GLU A 58 -3.53 3.00 8.01
C GLU A 58 -3.11 3.55 9.36
N THR A 59 -2.57 4.76 9.32
CA THR A 59 -2.02 5.46 10.49
C THR A 59 -2.66 6.83 10.58
N PHE A 60 -2.73 7.41 11.77
CA PHE A 60 -3.16 8.79 11.98
C PHE A 60 -2.11 9.56 12.77
N MET A 61 -2.12 10.89 12.62
CA MET A 61 -1.09 11.78 13.17
C MET A 61 -1.75 12.94 13.92
N PRO A 62 -2.12 12.76 15.20
CA PRO A 62 -2.72 13.85 15.97
C PRO A 62 -1.68 14.95 16.25
N SER A 63 -2.10 16.21 16.16
CA SER A 63 -1.25 17.36 16.46
C SER A 63 -1.00 17.51 17.97
N VAL A 64 -1.96 17.08 18.78
CA VAL A 64 -1.85 16.98 20.24
C VAL A 64 -1.72 15.49 20.60
N PRO A 65 -0.66 15.08 21.33
CA PRO A 65 -0.52 13.70 21.81
C PRO A 65 -1.78 13.20 22.51
N LEU A 66 -2.31 12.06 22.06
CA LEU A 66 -3.53 11.46 22.63
C LEU A 66 -3.23 10.39 23.70
N TYR A 67 -2.04 9.80 23.65
CA TYR A 67 -1.66 8.69 24.50
C TYR A 67 -0.30 8.91 25.15
N ASP A 68 -0.05 8.21 26.24
CA ASP A 68 1.22 8.27 26.94
C ASP A 68 2.38 7.89 26.02
N ASN A 69 3.51 8.57 26.22
CA ASN A 69 4.73 8.38 25.43
C ASN A 69 4.56 8.60 23.92
N THR A 70 3.57 9.42 23.51
CA THR A 70 3.44 9.90 22.12
C THR A 70 3.88 11.36 21.97
N HIS A 71 4.21 11.77 20.74
CA HIS A 71 4.58 13.16 20.42
C HIS A 71 3.73 13.74 19.27
N PRO A 72 3.68 15.08 19.12
CA PRO A 72 2.95 15.71 18.02
C PRO A 72 3.33 15.13 16.66
N TYR A 73 2.32 14.86 15.83
CA TYR A 73 2.45 14.30 14.47
C TYR A 73 3.17 12.95 14.39
N GLN A 74 3.23 12.20 15.48
CA GLN A 74 3.66 10.80 15.43
C GLN A 74 2.67 9.98 14.60
N PHE A 75 3.17 9.08 13.75
CA PHE A 75 2.33 8.10 13.07
C PHE A 75 1.86 7.03 14.05
N LEU A 76 0.56 6.96 14.30
CA LEU A 76 -0.06 5.96 15.15
C LEU A 76 -0.87 4.99 14.28
N PRO A 77 -0.45 3.72 14.13
CA PRO A 77 -1.23 2.73 13.41
C PRO A 77 -2.58 2.50 14.09
N PHE A 78 -3.67 2.59 13.33
CA PHE A 78 -5.02 2.39 13.85
C PHE A 78 -5.80 1.32 13.08
N GLN A 79 -5.32 0.92 11.90
CA GLN A 79 -5.97 -0.08 11.08
C GLN A 79 -4.95 -0.82 10.24
N TYR A 80 -5.24 -2.09 9.96
CA TYR A 80 -4.59 -2.82 8.89
C TYR A 80 -5.56 -3.75 8.18
N SER A 81 -5.19 -4.12 6.95
CA SER A 81 -5.75 -5.27 6.25
C SER A 81 -4.64 -6.27 5.96
N LEU A 82 -4.98 -7.55 5.96
CA LEU A 82 -4.04 -8.64 5.74
C LEU A 82 -4.71 -9.76 4.92
N TYR A 83 -4.13 -10.12 3.77
CA TYR A 83 -4.46 -11.37 3.09
C TYR A 83 -3.36 -12.39 3.27
N TYR A 84 -3.71 -13.62 3.63
CA TYR A 84 -2.81 -14.77 3.61
C TYR A 84 -3.12 -15.67 2.41
N ARG A 85 -2.07 -16.06 1.68
CA ARG A 85 -2.14 -16.98 0.54
C ARG A 85 -1.07 -18.06 0.68
N LYS A 86 -1.51 -19.31 0.91
CA LYS A 86 -0.60 -20.44 1.16
C LYS A 86 0.31 -20.78 -0.03
N ARG A 87 -0.21 -20.68 -1.26
CA ARG A 87 0.50 -20.99 -2.51
C ARG A 87 -0.04 -20.15 -3.65
N LYS A 88 0.74 -19.98 -4.72
CA LYS A 88 0.32 -19.32 -5.96
C LYS A 88 -1.02 -19.89 -6.45
N GLY A 89 -1.98 -19.00 -6.75
CA GLY A 89 -3.33 -19.36 -7.18
C GLY A 89 -4.22 -20.05 -6.12
N GLY A 90 -3.76 -20.17 -4.88
CA GLY A 90 -4.54 -20.74 -3.77
C GLY A 90 -5.58 -19.78 -3.21
N ALA A 91 -6.45 -20.33 -2.35
CA ALA A 91 -7.46 -19.54 -1.63
C ALA A 91 -6.82 -18.47 -0.74
N LEU A 92 -7.52 -17.35 -0.60
CA LEU A 92 -7.16 -16.23 0.27
C LEU A 92 -7.88 -16.36 1.60
N LYS A 93 -7.16 -16.14 2.69
CA LYS A 93 -7.75 -15.88 4.01
C LYS A 93 -7.53 -14.41 4.35
N HIS A 94 -8.59 -13.70 4.73
CA HIS A 94 -8.53 -12.28 5.07
C HIS A 94 -8.56 -12.11 6.58
N PHE A 95 -7.79 -11.15 7.07
CA PHE A 95 -7.79 -10.64 8.43
C PHE A 95 -7.75 -9.12 8.39
N GLU A 96 -8.27 -8.49 9.43
CA GLU A 96 -8.32 -7.02 9.54
C GLU A 96 -8.32 -6.60 11.00
N PHE A 97 -7.77 -5.41 11.25
CA PHE A 97 -7.83 -4.72 12.51
C PHE A 97 -8.32 -3.30 12.27
N LEU A 98 -9.20 -2.81 13.13
CA LEU A 98 -9.60 -1.41 13.17
C LEU A 98 -9.82 -1.00 14.62
N ALA A 99 -8.95 -0.14 15.11
CA ALA A 99 -8.94 0.41 16.45
C ALA A 99 -10.31 0.94 16.88
N GLU A 100 -10.65 0.72 18.15
CA GLU A 100 -11.77 1.38 18.79
C GLU A 100 -11.41 2.83 19.15
N ALA A 101 -12.38 3.73 19.00
CA ALA A 101 -12.19 5.13 19.36
C ALA A 101 -11.99 5.29 20.88
N GLY A 102 -11.14 6.21 21.29
CA GLY A 102 -10.90 6.55 22.70
C GLY A 102 -9.95 5.63 23.47
N LYS A 103 -9.30 4.66 22.80
CA LYS A 103 -8.25 3.81 23.38
C LYS A 103 -6.96 3.94 22.58
N ASP A 104 -5.81 3.72 23.24
CA ASP A 104 -4.53 3.61 22.53
C ASP A 104 -4.54 2.32 21.70
N PRO A 105 -4.45 2.41 20.36
CA PRO A 105 -4.58 1.24 19.50
C PRO A 105 -3.30 0.43 19.39
N ARG A 106 -2.15 0.97 19.81
CA ARG A 106 -0.84 0.45 19.42
C ARG A 106 -0.59 -0.97 19.93
N GLU A 107 -0.90 -1.24 21.19
CA GLU A 107 -0.64 -2.55 21.78
C GLU A 107 -1.57 -3.63 21.18
N ASP A 108 -2.88 -3.36 21.10
CA ASP A 108 -3.85 -4.28 20.48
C ASP A 108 -3.49 -4.55 19.00
N PHE A 109 -3.06 -3.52 18.27
CA PHE A 109 -2.57 -3.63 16.89
C PHE A 109 -1.37 -4.59 16.82
N ILE A 110 -0.37 -4.42 17.70
CA ILE A 110 0.83 -5.28 17.72
C ILE A 110 0.43 -6.73 18.01
N ILE A 111 -0.32 -6.98 19.08
CA ILE A 111 -0.69 -8.33 19.53
C ILE A 111 -1.43 -9.07 18.41
N GLN A 112 -2.42 -8.44 17.78
CA GLN A 112 -3.19 -9.08 16.71
C GLN A 112 -2.32 -9.32 15.47
N LEU A 113 -1.52 -8.34 15.06
CA LEU A 113 -0.63 -8.49 13.90
C LEU A 113 0.38 -9.63 14.11
N LEU A 114 0.99 -9.71 15.29
CA LEU A 114 1.95 -10.76 15.61
C LEU A 114 1.30 -12.14 15.56
N ASN A 115 0.10 -12.28 16.12
CA ASN A 115 -0.66 -13.53 16.11
C ASN A 115 -1.06 -13.96 14.69
N GLU A 116 -1.52 -13.04 13.86
CA GLU A 116 -1.98 -13.34 12.50
C GLU A 116 -0.81 -13.63 11.55
N THR A 117 0.36 -13.07 11.82
CA THR A 117 1.60 -13.27 11.04
C THR A 117 2.57 -14.26 11.69
N GLN A 118 2.11 -15.04 12.67
CA GLN A 118 2.95 -16.00 13.41
C GLN A 118 3.52 -17.12 12.52
N SER A 119 2.79 -17.52 11.48
CA SER A 119 3.28 -18.56 10.58
C SER A 119 4.32 -17.98 9.63
N ALA A 120 5.38 -18.74 9.37
CA ALA A 120 6.41 -18.39 8.40
C ALA A 120 5.80 -18.01 7.05
N GLY A 121 6.40 -17.04 6.37
CA GLY A 121 5.95 -16.53 5.08
C GLY A 121 6.40 -15.08 4.86
N GLU A 122 6.61 -14.70 3.61
CA GLU A 122 7.00 -13.32 3.30
C GLU A 122 5.81 -12.37 3.40
N ILE A 123 6.08 -11.12 3.80
CA ILE A 123 5.06 -10.08 3.94
C ILE A 123 5.23 -9.10 2.79
N LEU A 124 4.36 -9.19 1.79
CA LEU A 124 4.32 -8.25 0.69
C LEU A 124 3.55 -7.00 1.09
N VAL A 125 4.16 -5.85 0.84
CA VAL A 125 3.56 -4.54 1.02
C VAL A 125 3.78 -3.70 -0.24
N PHE A 126 3.09 -2.57 -0.35
CA PHE A 126 3.20 -1.68 -1.50
C PHE A 126 3.75 -0.32 -1.04
N ASN A 127 5.08 -0.27 -0.81
CA ASN A 127 5.87 0.75 -0.10
C ASN A 127 6.46 0.23 1.22
N LYS A 128 7.52 -0.58 1.12
CA LYS A 128 8.21 -1.18 2.28
C LYS A 128 8.74 -0.16 3.27
N THR A 129 9.20 0.99 2.79
CA THR A 129 9.80 2.02 3.65
C THR A 129 8.81 2.49 4.71
N PHE A 130 7.57 2.76 4.30
CA PHE A 130 6.52 3.22 5.21
C PHE A 130 6.19 2.14 6.23
N GLU A 131 5.81 0.94 5.80
CA GLU A 131 5.36 -0.12 6.70
C GLU A 131 6.44 -0.57 7.68
N ALA A 132 7.68 -0.74 7.19
CA ALA A 132 8.80 -1.08 8.05
C ALA A 132 9.11 0.03 9.06
N SER A 133 8.92 1.32 8.70
CA SER A 133 9.14 2.42 9.64
C SER A 133 8.10 2.44 10.77
N ARG A 134 6.82 2.17 10.45
CA ARG A 134 5.75 2.07 11.46
C ARG A 134 6.02 0.94 12.46
N LEU A 135 6.42 -0.24 11.98
CA LEU A 135 6.76 -1.35 12.87
C LEU A 135 8.01 -1.08 13.72
N LYS A 136 9.00 -0.34 13.19
CA LYS A 136 10.19 0.05 13.96
C LYS A 136 9.86 1.06 15.06
N GLU A 137 8.97 1.99 14.78
CA GLU A 137 8.46 2.95 15.76
C GLU A 137 7.71 2.20 16.88
N LEU A 138 6.81 1.27 16.52
CA LEU A 138 6.15 0.40 17.49
C LEU A 138 7.14 -0.43 18.33
N ALA A 139 8.18 -0.99 17.71
CA ALA A 139 9.21 -1.75 18.42
C ALA A 139 10.04 -0.89 19.39
N LYS A 140 10.15 0.42 19.15
CA LYS A 140 10.81 1.36 20.06
C LYS A 140 9.87 1.72 21.22
N ASP A 141 8.60 1.96 20.92
CA ASP A 141 7.59 2.35 21.90
C ASP A 141 7.22 1.19 22.84
N PHE A 142 7.27 -0.05 22.34
CA PHE A 142 6.98 -1.28 23.09
C PHE A 142 8.14 -2.29 22.98
N PRO A 143 9.21 -2.12 23.80
CA PRO A 143 10.42 -2.95 23.73
C PRO A 143 10.17 -4.45 23.93
N GLU A 144 9.12 -4.83 24.66
CA GLU A 144 8.71 -6.21 24.90
C GLU A 144 8.31 -6.96 23.62
N TYR A 145 7.83 -6.25 22.59
CA TYR A 145 7.47 -6.83 21.29
C TYR A 145 8.54 -6.61 20.22
N ALA A 146 9.66 -5.97 20.56
CA ALA A 146 10.64 -5.51 19.60
C ALA A 146 11.29 -6.66 18.81
N THR A 147 11.55 -7.79 19.46
CA THR A 147 12.17 -8.95 18.79
C THR A 147 11.26 -9.49 17.70
N GLU A 148 9.99 -9.73 18.03
CA GLU A 148 8.99 -10.24 17.11
C GLU A 148 8.65 -9.25 15.99
N LEU A 149 8.56 -7.95 16.30
CA LEU A 149 8.34 -6.91 15.29
C LEU A 149 9.52 -6.82 14.31
N ASN A 150 10.76 -6.87 14.80
CA ASN A 150 11.95 -6.88 13.95
C ASN A 150 12.02 -8.14 13.08
N GLU A 151 11.56 -9.29 13.57
CA GLU A 151 11.38 -10.49 12.77
C GLU A 151 10.41 -10.24 11.60
N ARG A 152 9.22 -9.66 11.86
CA ARG A 152 8.25 -9.33 10.79
C ARG A 152 8.84 -8.37 9.77
N ILE A 153 9.54 -7.32 10.23
CA ILE A 153 10.22 -6.35 9.37
C ILE A 153 11.21 -7.04 8.42
N SER A 154 11.95 -8.04 8.90
CA SER A 154 12.93 -8.77 8.10
C SER A 154 12.28 -9.56 6.94
N ARG A 155 11.02 -9.99 7.12
CA ARG A 155 10.22 -10.72 6.12
C ARG A 155 9.54 -9.81 5.10
N ILE A 156 9.57 -8.48 5.28
CA ILE A 156 8.89 -7.55 4.36
C ILE A 156 9.59 -7.49 3.00
N LYS A 157 8.80 -7.64 1.93
CA LYS A 157 9.18 -7.46 0.53
C LYS A 157 8.31 -6.39 -0.12
N ASP A 158 8.88 -5.63 -1.04
CA ASP A 158 8.19 -4.50 -1.66
C ASP A 158 7.67 -4.85 -3.06
N LEU A 159 6.34 -4.90 -3.20
CA LEU A 159 5.66 -5.15 -4.47
C LEU A 159 5.64 -3.92 -5.39
N MET A 160 6.05 -2.76 -4.89
CA MET A 160 6.15 -1.52 -5.67
C MET A 160 7.34 -1.53 -6.66
N ILE A 161 8.37 -2.34 -6.38
CA ILE A 161 9.66 -2.33 -7.13
C ILE A 161 9.48 -2.47 -8.65
N PRO A 162 8.69 -3.42 -9.19
CA PRO A 162 8.53 -3.57 -10.64
C PRO A 162 8.01 -2.31 -11.34
N PHE A 163 7.25 -1.48 -10.63
CA PHE A 163 6.66 -0.25 -11.16
C PHE A 163 7.56 0.96 -10.92
N GLU A 164 8.19 1.05 -9.75
CA GLU A 164 9.17 2.09 -9.43
C GLU A 164 10.39 2.04 -10.37
N LYS A 165 10.85 0.83 -10.70
CA LYS A 165 11.95 0.60 -11.65
C LYS A 165 11.50 0.60 -13.11
N LYS A 166 10.20 0.75 -13.38
CA LYS A 166 9.59 0.72 -14.73
C LYS A 166 9.84 -0.57 -15.50
N TRP A 167 10.05 -1.70 -14.81
CA TRP A 167 10.05 -3.02 -15.44
C TRP A 167 8.67 -3.38 -15.99
N TYR A 168 7.60 -2.90 -15.34
CA TYR A 168 6.27 -2.85 -15.90
C TYR A 168 5.81 -1.40 -15.92
N TYR A 169 5.48 -0.88 -17.10
CA TYR A 169 4.88 0.45 -17.23
C TYR A 169 3.79 0.47 -18.29
N ASP A 170 2.69 1.11 -17.94
CA ASP A 170 1.57 1.41 -18.83
C ASP A 170 1.28 2.92 -18.73
N ASN A 171 0.91 3.56 -19.84
CA ASN A 171 0.58 5.00 -19.87
C ASN A 171 -0.55 5.36 -18.90
N ALA A 172 -1.47 4.44 -18.63
CA ALA A 172 -2.55 4.64 -17.68
C ALA A 172 -2.04 4.90 -16.23
N MET A 173 -0.77 4.61 -15.96
CA MET A 173 -0.12 4.93 -14.69
C MET A 173 0.30 6.41 -14.58
N GLU A 174 0.30 7.17 -15.69
CA GLU A 174 0.59 8.62 -15.73
C GLU A 174 1.92 8.98 -15.06
N GLY A 175 2.93 8.11 -15.20
CA GLY A 175 4.26 8.29 -14.60
C GLY A 175 4.33 7.89 -13.12
N SER A 176 3.18 7.82 -12.42
CA SER A 176 3.05 7.30 -11.06
C SER A 176 3.38 5.81 -10.99
N TYR A 177 3.64 5.35 -9.77
CA TYR A 177 3.75 3.94 -9.40
C TYR A 177 3.00 3.65 -8.10
N SER A 178 2.11 4.55 -7.66
CA SER A 178 1.21 4.30 -6.53
C SER A 178 0.23 3.18 -6.86
N ILE A 179 -0.23 2.44 -5.83
CA ILE A 179 -1.13 1.31 -6.02
C ILE A 179 -2.44 1.71 -6.73
N LYS A 180 -2.96 2.92 -6.46
CA LYS A 180 -4.18 3.47 -7.07
C LYS A 180 -4.04 3.84 -8.54
N LYS A 181 -2.82 4.01 -9.04
CA LYS A 181 -2.53 4.20 -10.47
C LYS A 181 -2.13 2.88 -11.12
N VAL A 182 -1.36 2.04 -10.42
CA VAL A 182 -0.90 0.74 -10.90
C VAL A 182 -2.03 -0.27 -11.03
N PHE A 183 -2.87 -0.43 -10.00
CA PHE A 183 -3.90 -1.47 -10.00
C PHE A 183 -4.93 -1.27 -11.12
N PRO A 184 -5.53 -0.07 -11.33
CA PRO A 184 -6.43 0.14 -12.46
C PRO A 184 -5.74 0.07 -13.82
N ALA A 185 -4.45 0.39 -13.92
CA ALA A 185 -3.71 0.24 -15.17
C ALA A 185 -3.54 -1.25 -15.56
N LEU A 186 -3.27 -2.11 -14.57
CA LEU A 186 -3.10 -3.55 -14.78
C LEU A 186 -4.45 -4.28 -14.91
N VAL A 187 -5.48 -3.80 -14.21
CA VAL A 187 -6.82 -4.39 -14.17
C VAL A 187 -7.85 -3.27 -14.40
N PRO A 188 -8.17 -2.90 -15.65
CA PRO A 188 -9.04 -1.76 -15.95
C PRO A 188 -10.40 -1.77 -15.25
N LYS A 189 -10.98 -2.97 -15.04
CA LYS A 189 -12.25 -3.13 -14.31
C LYS A 189 -12.17 -2.70 -12.84
N ALA A 190 -10.97 -2.67 -12.24
CA ALA A 190 -10.76 -2.23 -10.85
C ALA A 190 -10.98 -0.73 -10.66
N LYS A 191 -10.95 0.07 -11.74
CA LYS A 191 -11.22 1.52 -11.68
C LYS A 191 -12.58 1.84 -11.05
N GLU A 192 -13.59 1.03 -11.33
CA GLU A 192 -14.93 1.18 -10.75
C GLU A 192 -15.01 0.73 -9.29
N GLY A 193 -14.06 -0.10 -8.82
CA GLY A 193 -13.95 -0.47 -7.41
C GLY A 193 -13.57 0.72 -6.54
N TYR A 194 -12.47 1.40 -6.88
CA TYR A 194 -12.01 2.58 -6.13
C TYR A 194 -13.02 3.73 -6.17
N LYS A 195 -13.67 3.99 -7.31
CA LYS A 195 -14.68 5.06 -7.43
C LYS A 195 -15.89 4.88 -6.49
N LYS A 196 -16.20 3.65 -6.11
CA LYS A 196 -17.35 3.33 -5.24
C LYS A 196 -17.03 3.49 -3.76
N LEU A 197 -15.76 3.58 -3.39
CA LEU A 197 -15.38 3.76 -2.00
C LEU A 197 -15.75 5.17 -1.54
N VAL A 198 -16.22 5.28 -0.30
CA VAL A 198 -16.41 6.60 0.32
C VAL A 198 -15.06 7.20 0.69
N ILE A 199 -14.16 6.37 1.21
CA ILE A 199 -12.79 6.76 1.56
C ILE A 199 -11.89 6.53 0.34
N GLN A 200 -11.29 7.61 -0.15
CA GLN A 200 -10.52 7.62 -1.39
C GLN A 200 -9.01 7.56 -1.16
N ASP A 201 -8.52 8.00 0.00
CA ASP A 201 -7.11 8.01 0.35
C ASP A 201 -6.82 7.98 1.84
N GLY A 202 -5.54 7.71 2.16
CA GLY A 202 -5.06 7.61 3.54
C GLY A 202 -5.22 8.92 4.30
N GLY A 203 -5.17 10.09 3.64
CA GLY A 203 -5.44 11.37 4.28
C GLY A 203 -6.92 11.49 4.70
N MET A 204 -7.83 11.00 3.87
CA MET A 204 -9.24 10.88 4.25
C MET A 204 -9.45 9.84 5.35
N ALA A 205 -8.79 8.67 5.28
CA ALA A 205 -8.86 7.64 6.32
C ALA A 205 -8.41 8.17 7.69
N MET A 206 -7.26 8.87 7.72
CA MET A 206 -6.74 9.61 8.86
C MET A 206 -7.77 10.57 9.46
N LYS A 207 -8.36 11.41 8.60
CA LYS A 207 -9.31 12.43 9.02
C LYS A 207 -10.55 11.80 9.64
N VAL A 208 -11.17 10.83 8.98
CA VAL A 208 -12.41 10.22 9.49
C VAL A 208 -12.14 9.41 10.77
N PHE A 209 -10.98 8.78 10.91
CA PHE A 209 -10.62 8.11 12.15
C PHE A 209 -10.39 9.11 13.31
N ALA A 210 -9.81 10.28 13.04
CA ALA A 210 -9.71 11.34 14.02
C ALA A 210 -11.10 11.87 14.44
N GLU A 211 -12.03 12.02 13.50
CA GLU A 211 -13.42 12.43 13.80
C GLU A 211 -14.15 11.39 14.66
N LEU A 212 -13.91 10.08 14.43
CA LEU A 212 -14.47 9.00 15.23
C LEU A 212 -14.11 9.09 16.72
N GLN A 213 -13.01 9.75 17.10
CA GLN A 213 -12.60 9.91 18.49
C GLN A 213 -13.61 10.69 19.34
N THR A 214 -14.45 11.53 18.70
CA THR A 214 -15.44 12.37 19.39
C THR A 214 -16.87 12.12 18.94
N GLU A 215 -17.07 11.19 18.00
CA GLU A 215 -18.40 10.86 17.48
C GLU A 215 -19.21 10.08 18.53
N THR A 216 -20.50 10.40 18.64
CA THR A 216 -21.42 9.76 19.59
C THR A 216 -22.61 9.09 18.90
N ASP A 217 -22.89 9.44 17.64
CA ASP A 217 -23.90 8.76 16.83
C ASP A 217 -23.40 7.37 16.42
N LYS A 218 -23.97 6.34 17.06
CA LYS A 218 -23.67 4.92 16.83
C LYS A 218 -23.84 4.51 15.36
N THR A 219 -24.80 5.08 14.65
CA THR A 219 -25.05 4.77 13.24
C THR A 219 -23.90 5.30 12.39
N LYS A 220 -23.51 6.56 12.62
CA LYS A 220 -22.39 7.19 11.90
C LYS A 220 -21.07 6.50 12.21
N ILE A 221 -20.83 6.11 13.47
CA ILE A 221 -19.66 5.30 13.85
C ILE A 221 -19.62 3.99 13.05
N ALA A 222 -20.72 3.23 13.05
CA ALA A 222 -20.77 1.95 12.35
C ALA A 222 -20.56 2.10 10.84
N THR A 223 -21.17 3.12 10.22
CA THR A 223 -21.01 3.40 8.79
C THR A 223 -19.57 3.80 8.44
N THR A 224 -18.95 4.71 9.19
CA THR A 224 -17.56 5.13 8.94
C THR A 224 -16.59 3.98 9.13
N ARG A 225 -16.75 3.17 10.19
CA ARG A 225 -15.92 1.97 10.41
C ARG A 225 -16.02 1.00 9.24
N LYS A 226 -17.22 0.75 8.72
CA LYS A 226 -17.42 -0.08 7.53
C LYS A 226 -16.65 0.45 6.32
N HIS A 227 -16.69 1.76 6.07
CA HIS A 227 -15.98 2.36 4.93
C HIS A 227 -14.46 2.33 5.08
N LEU A 228 -13.94 2.48 6.31
CA LEU A 228 -12.52 2.28 6.62
C LEU A 228 -12.08 0.85 6.26
N LEU A 229 -12.84 -0.15 6.71
CA LEU A 229 -12.54 -1.56 6.42
C LEU A 229 -12.59 -1.86 4.91
N GLU A 230 -13.62 -1.39 4.21
CA GLU A 230 -13.77 -1.60 2.76
C GLU A 230 -12.60 -1.01 1.96
N TYR A 231 -12.13 0.17 2.36
CA TYR A 231 -11.01 0.86 1.71
C TYR A 231 -9.68 0.11 1.88
N CYS A 232 -9.26 -0.17 3.13
CA CYS A 232 -8.00 -0.85 3.41
C CYS A 232 -7.98 -2.29 2.86
N LYS A 233 -9.15 -2.97 2.88
CA LYS A 233 -9.32 -4.29 2.26
C LYS A 233 -9.11 -4.27 0.74
N LEU A 234 -9.53 -3.20 0.06
CA LEU A 234 -9.32 -3.09 -1.38
C LEU A 234 -7.84 -2.92 -1.74
N ASP A 235 -7.08 -2.15 -0.95
CA ASP A 235 -5.65 -1.92 -1.22
C ASP A 235 -4.82 -3.20 -1.06
N THR A 236 -5.08 -4.02 -0.03
CA THR A 236 -4.44 -5.34 0.06
C THR A 236 -4.91 -6.33 -1.02
N LEU A 237 -6.19 -6.31 -1.42
CA LEU A 237 -6.67 -7.11 -2.54
C LEU A 237 -6.01 -6.68 -3.86
N ALA A 238 -5.77 -5.38 -4.03
CA ALA A 238 -5.04 -4.84 -5.18
C ALA A 238 -3.63 -5.43 -5.28
N MET A 239 -2.92 -5.57 -4.16
CA MET A 239 -1.60 -6.22 -4.14
C MET A 239 -1.66 -7.67 -4.64
N VAL A 240 -2.66 -8.44 -4.18
CA VAL A 240 -2.87 -9.82 -4.65
C VAL A 240 -3.07 -9.85 -6.18
N LYS A 241 -3.95 -8.97 -6.69
CA LYS A 241 -4.27 -8.91 -8.13
C LYS A 241 -3.11 -8.41 -8.98
N ILE A 242 -2.33 -7.45 -8.48
CA ILE A 242 -1.11 -6.99 -9.12
C ILE A 242 -0.10 -8.15 -9.24
N LEU A 243 0.13 -8.89 -8.15
CA LEU A 243 1.03 -10.04 -8.19
C LEU A 243 0.55 -11.11 -9.18
N GLU A 244 -0.76 -11.42 -9.21
CA GLU A 244 -1.35 -12.35 -10.18
C GLU A 244 -1.13 -11.91 -11.63
N VAL A 245 -1.13 -10.60 -11.93
CA VAL A 245 -0.83 -10.08 -13.27
C VAL A 245 0.65 -10.23 -13.59
N LEU A 246 1.55 -9.87 -12.67
CA LEU A 246 2.99 -10.04 -12.86
C LEU A 246 3.37 -11.51 -13.07
N GLU A 247 2.72 -12.42 -12.36
CA GLU A 247 2.89 -13.87 -12.47
C GLU A 247 2.53 -14.47 -13.85
N ARG A 248 1.89 -13.70 -14.74
CA ARG A 248 1.49 -14.09 -16.10
C ARG A 248 2.38 -13.48 -17.20
N VAL A 249 3.36 -12.66 -16.83
CA VAL A 249 4.31 -11.98 -17.74
C VAL A 249 5.38 -12.93 -18.27
#